data_AF-A0A2S9EP96-F1
#
_entry.id   AF-A0A2S9EP96-F1
#
_cell.length_a   1.000
_cell.length_b   1.000
_cell.length_c   1.000
_cell.angle_alpha   90.00
_cell.angle_beta   90.00
_cell.angle_gamma   90.00
#
_symmetry.space_group_name_H-M   'P 1'
#
loop_
_entity.id
_entity.type
_entity.pdbx_description
1 polymer ?
#
loop_
_entity_poly.entity_id
_entity_poly.type
_entity_poly.pdbx_seq_one_letter_code
_entity_poly.pdbx_strand_id
1 'polypeptide(L)'
;MKSCVRHVAALLLGLVLVPLVQAQSLPGSTDSNNSPIHRANPNSMQGTQPNAPAVRGIQTGPTPRAPTVENGGIGNRYPKRDAAPSRPATETKAPTYDANGNRR
;
A
#
# COMPACT_ATOMS: atom_id res chain seq x y z
N MET A 1 -14.74 -57.13 -28.04
CA MET A 1 -13.82 -55.99 -28.32
C MET A 1 -14.53 -54.63 -28.37
N LYS A 2 -15.69 -54.49 -29.04
CA LYS A 2 -16.38 -53.19 -29.20
C LYS A 2 -16.87 -52.54 -27.90
N SER A 3 -17.28 -53.33 -26.90
CA SER A 3 -17.74 -52.78 -25.61
C SER A 3 -16.61 -52.16 -24.80
N CYS A 4 -15.43 -52.78 -24.77
CA CYS A 4 -14.29 -52.27 -23.99
C CYS A 4 -13.86 -50.87 -24.45
N VAL A 5 -13.80 -50.65 -25.78
CA VAL A 5 -13.44 -49.35 -26.37
C VAL A 5 -14.42 -48.23 -25.97
N ARG A 6 -15.72 -48.56 -25.84
CA ARG A 6 -16.75 -47.58 -25.45
C ARG A 6 -16.64 -47.17 -23.99
N HIS A 7 -16.25 -48.10 -23.11
CA HIS A 7 -16.08 -47.83 -21.69
C HIS A 7 -14.80 -47.02 -21.46
N VAL A 8 -13.73 -47.35 -22.18
CA VAL A 8 -12.49 -46.55 -22.17
C VAL A 8 -12.73 -45.13 -22.69
N ALA A 9 -13.48 -44.98 -23.79
CA ALA A 9 -13.83 -43.67 -24.32
C ALA A 9 -14.70 -42.85 -23.35
N ALA A 10 -15.67 -43.48 -22.68
CA ALA A 10 -16.49 -42.81 -21.66
C ALA A 10 -15.66 -42.38 -20.44
N LEU A 11 -14.71 -43.22 -20.02
CA LEU A 11 -13.83 -42.93 -18.88
C LEU A 11 -12.87 -41.78 -19.21
N LEU A 12 -12.28 -41.77 -20.41
CA LEU A 12 -11.44 -40.67 -20.88
C LEU A 12 -12.22 -39.37 -21.02
N LEU A 13 -13.46 -39.41 -21.54
CA LEU A 13 -14.31 -38.23 -21.63
C LEU A 13 -14.69 -37.67 -20.25
N GLY A 14 -14.96 -38.55 -19.28
CA GLY A 14 -15.20 -38.16 -17.90
C GLY A 14 -13.98 -37.48 -17.27
N LEU A 15 -12.77 -38.00 -17.50
CA LEU A 15 -11.53 -37.45 -16.95
C LEU A 15 -11.16 -36.07 -17.54
N VAL A 16 -11.49 -35.83 -18.81
CA VAL A 16 -11.24 -34.53 -19.49
C VAL A 16 -12.19 -33.43 -18.99
N LEU A 17 -13.38 -33.77 -18.51
CA LEU A 17 -14.38 -32.81 -18.03
C LEU A 17 -14.24 -32.44 -16.53
N VAL A 18 -13.34 -33.08 -15.78
CA VAL A 18 -13.27 -32.96 -14.31
C VAL A 18 -12.47 -31.77 -13.74
N PRO A 19 -11.57 -31.02 -14.43
CA PRO A 19 -10.81 -29.99 -13.75
C PRO A 19 -11.51 -28.63 -13.83
N LEU A 20 -12.63 -28.49 -13.11
CA LEU A 20 -13.09 -27.19 -12.63
C LEU A 20 -13.10 -27.25 -11.11
N VAL A 21 -11.89 -27.19 -10.52
CA VAL A 21 -11.72 -26.88 -9.10
C VAL A 21 -12.21 -25.46 -8.90
N GLN A 22 -13.50 -25.33 -8.58
CA GLN A 22 -14.04 -24.08 -8.08
C GLN A 22 -13.49 -23.91 -6.66
N ALA A 23 -12.91 -22.74 -6.37
CA ALA A 23 -12.46 -22.37 -5.04
C ALA A 23 -13.68 -22.19 -4.11
N GLN A 24 -14.23 -23.32 -3.66
CA GLN A 24 -15.32 -23.39 -2.70
C GLN A 24 -14.70 -23.13 -1.31
N SER A 25 -14.80 -21.89 -0.85
CA SER A 25 -14.63 -21.61 0.58
C SER A 25 -15.67 -22.43 1.33
N LEU A 26 -15.22 -23.39 2.15
CA LEU A 26 -16.13 -24.15 3.00
C LEU A 26 -16.98 -23.18 3.83
N PRO A 27 -18.29 -23.43 4.01
CA PRO A 27 -19.09 -22.67 4.97
C PRO A 27 -18.38 -22.67 6.34
N GLY A 28 -17.99 -21.49 6.82
CA GLY A 28 -17.25 -21.32 8.08
C GLY A 28 -15.73 -21.25 7.96
N SER A 29 -15.14 -21.39 6.78
CA SER A 29 -13.70 -21.14 6.55
C SER A 29 -13.46 -19.65 6.30
N THR A 30 -12.93 -18.95 7.30
CA THR A 30 -12.52 -17.54 7.22
C THR A 30 -11.03 -17.42 6.93
N ASP A 31 -10.57 -17.89 5.77
CA ASP A 31 -9.26 -17.46 5.27
C ASP A 31 -9.41 -16.07 4.67
N SER A 32 -9.08 -15.06 5.47
CA SER A 32 -9.07 -13.66 5.10
C SER A 32 -8.31 -13.39 3.79
N ASN A 33 -7.21 -14.10 3.54
CA ASN A 33 -6.33 -13.85 2.39
C ASN A 33 -6.84 -14.50 1.09
N ASN A 34 -7.85 -15.38 1.19
CA ASN A 34 -8.44 -16.08 0.04
C ASN A 34 -9.95 -15.79 -0.13
N SER A 35 -10.41 -14.67 0.43
CA SER A 35 -11.82 -14.26 0.31
C SER A 35 -12.17 -13.81 -1.12
N PRO A 36 -13.46 -13.89 -1.54
CA PRO A 36 -13.90 -13.38 -2.84
C PRO A 36 -13.54 -11.90 -3.08
N ILE A 37 -13.63 -11.09 -2.03
CA ILE A 37 -13.31 -9.66 -2.08
C ILE A 37 -11.81 -9.44 -2.30
N HIS A 38 -10.96 -10.19 -1.59
CA HIS A 38 -9.50 -10.11 -1.75
C HIS A 38 -9.03 -10.64 -3.12
N ARG A 39 -9.71 -11.65 -3.69
CA ARG A 39 -9.43 -12.12 -5.06
C ARG A 39 -9.81 -11.10 -6.14
N ALA A 40 -10.93 -10.40 -5.97
CA ALA A 40 -11.36 -9.35 -6.91
C ALA A 40 -10.46 -8.11 -6.85
N ASN A 41 -9.95 -7.78 -5.67
CA ASN A 41 -9.02 -6.68 -5.45
C ASN A 41 -7.99 -7.10 -4.38
N PRO A 42 -6.76 -7.51 -4.79
CA PRO A 42 -5.70 -7.90 -3.86
C PRO A 42 -5.27 -6.81 -2.86
N ASN A 43 -5.62 -5.55 -3.13
CA ASN A 43 -5.35 -4.43 -2.21
C ASN A 43 -6.51 -4.16 -1.24
N SER A 44 -7.63 -4.89 -1.35
CA SER A 44 -8.77 -4.72 -0.45
C SER A 44 -8.50 -5.35 0.91
N MET A 45 -8.56 -4.55 1.98
CA MET A 45 -8.44 -5.03 3.36
C MET A 45 -9.78 -5.43 3.99
N GLN A 46 -10.88 -5.34 3.24
CA GLN A 46 -12.19 -5.70 3.75
C GLN A 46 -12.22 -7.21 4.08
N GLY A 47 -12.51 -7.53 5.34
CA GLY A 47 -12.54 -8.91 5.83
C GLY A 47 -11.15 -9.55 6.08
N THR A 48 -10.06 -8.80 5.90
CA THR A 48 -8.71 -9.22 6.33
C THR A 48 -8.32 -8.68 7.70
N GLN A 49 -8.96 -7.59 8.12
CA GLN A 49 -8.68 -7.02 9.42
C GLN A 49 -9.40 -7.82 10.53
N PRO A 50 -8.68 -8.22 11.60
CA PRO A 50 -9.31 -8.80 12.78
C PRO A 50 -10.34 -7.83 13.36
N ASN A 51 -11.56 -8.31 13.56
CA ASN A 51 -12.61 -7.53 14.24
C ASN A 51 -12.43 -7.52 15.77
N ALA A 52 -11.57 -8.39 16.30
CA ALA A 52 -11.25 -8.41 17.71
C ALA A 52 -10.34 -7.22 18.08
N PRO A 53 -10.62 -6.49 19.17
CA PRO A 53 -9.71 -5.49 19.69
C PRO A 53 -8.34 -6.10 19.94
N ALA A 54 -7.27 -5.39 19.57
CA ALA A 54 -5.92 -5.82 19.90
C ALA A 54 -5.80 -6.00 21.42
N VAL A 55 -5.37 -7.18 21.87
CA VAL A 55 -5.09 -7.44 23.29
C VAL A 55 -3.94 -6.52 23.70
N ARG A 56 -4.24 -5.46 24.44
CA ARG A 56 -3.24 -4.51 24.93
C ARG A 56 -2.64 -5.07 26.22
N GLY A 57 -1.40 -5.53 26.15
CA GLY A 57 -0.55 -5.70 27.33
C GLY A 57 -0.18 -4.34 27.94
N ILE A 58 0.58 -4.35 29.04
CA ILE A 58 1.13 -3.11 29.62
C ILE A 58 2.01 -2.43 28.56
N GLN A 59 1.63 -1.21 28.15
CA GLN A 59 2.44 -0.42 27.23
C GLN A 59 3.64 0.17 27.99
N THR A 60 4.82 -0.36 27.74
CA THR A 60 6.09 0.12 28.32
C THR A 60 6.71 1.28 27.54
N GLY A 61 6.05 1.75 26.47
CA GLY A 61 6.57 2.81 25.63
C GLY A 61 5.53 3.42 24.68
N PRO A 62 5.91 4.46 23.92
CA PRO A 62 5.02 5.15 23.00
C PRO A 62 4.60 4.25 21.83
N THR A 63 3.33 4.34 21.42
CA THR A 63 2.81 3.63 20.24
C THR A 63 3.39 4.25 18.96
N PRO A 64 4.03 3.47 18.08
CA PRO A 64 4.48 3.98 16.79
C PRO A 64 3.31 4.50 15.95
N ARG A 65 3.47 5.69 15.35
CA ARG A 65 2.47 6.24 14.42
C ARG A 65 2.50 5.43 13.12
N ALA A 66 1.33 5.09 12.58
CA ALA A 66 1.23 4.43 11.30
C ALA A 66 1.90 5.28 10.19
N PRO A 67 2.55 4.66 9.19
CA PRO A 67 3.10 5.37 8.05
C PRO A 67 1.96 6.02 7.25
N THR A 68 2.10 7.31 6.97
CA THR A 68 1.18 8.11 6.16
C THR A 68 1.94 8.88 5.10
N VAL A 69 1.22 9.52 4.18
CA VAL A 69 1.85 10.42 3.22
C VAL A 69 2.41 11.63 3.96
N GLU A 70 1.68 12.27 4.88
CA GLU A 70 2.19 13.50 5.53
C GLU A 70 3.42 13.28 6.42
N ASN A 71 3.52 12.13 7.09
CA ASN A 71 4.67 11.81 7.94
C ASN A 71 5.85 11.22 7.13
N GLY A 72 5.66 10.96 5.84
CA GLY A 72 6.69 10.41 4.96
C GLY A 72 6.99 8.93 5.15
N GLY A 73 6.21 8.20 5.95
CA GLY A 73 6.27 6.75 6.03
C GLY A 73 5.78 6.07 4.74
N ILE A 74 4.92 6.75 3.97
CA ILE A 74 4.56 6.36 2.60
C ILE A 74 5.41 7.19 1.64
N GLY A 75 6.34 6.54 0.93
CA GLY A 75 7.34 7.17 0.05
C GLY A 75 6.81 7.92 -1.19
N ASN A 76 5.51 8.20 -1.27
CA ASN A 76 4.85 8.87 -2.39
C ASN A 76 4.75 10.40 -2.20
N ARG A 77 5.54 10.98 -1.28
CA ARG A 77 5.56 12.42 -1.09
C ARG A 77 6.27 13.11 -2.25
N TYR A 78 5.73 14.26 -2.66
CA TYR A 78 6.48 15.22 -3.47
C TYR A 78 7.76 15.62 -2.72
N PRO A 79 8.88 15.88 -3.43
CA PRO A 79 10.08 16.43 -2.83
C PRO A 79 9.72 17.66 -2.01
N LYS A 80 9.97 17.61 -0.69
CA LYS A 80 9.91 18.82 0.12
C LYS A 80 11.06 19.69 -0.38
N ARG A 81 10.76 20.91 -0.82
CA ARG A 81 11.81 21.94 -0.97
C ARG A 81 12.31 22.24 0.45
N ASP A 82 13.42 21.62 0.83
CA ASP A 82 14.03 21.81 2.16
C ASP A 82 14.65 23.21 2.34
N ALA A 83 14.71 24.01 1.27
CA ALA A 83 15.17 25.39 1.33
C ALA A 83 14.18 26.33 0.62
N ALA A 84 13.77 27.39 1.33
CA ALA A 84 13.35 28.60 0.65
C ALA A 84 14.53 29.07 -0.22
N PRO A 85 14.30 29.56 -1.45
CA PRO A 85 15.37 30.14 -2.25
C PRO A 85 16.11 31.18 -1.40
N SER A 86 17.41 30.99 -1.19
CA SER A 86 18.24 31.99 -0.54
C SER A 86 18.13 33.26 -1.36
N ARG A 87 17.55 34.33 -0.79
CA ARG A 87 17.55 35.63 -1.44
C ARG A 87 19.02 36.06 -1.53
N PRO A 88 19.53 36.46 -2.71
CA PRO A 88 20.86 37.02 -2.82
C PRO A 88 21.01 38.14 -1.78
N ALA A 89 22.08 38.10 -0.99
CA ALA A 89 22.37 39.17 -0.04
C ALA A 89 22.46 40.47 -0.84
N THR A 90 21.52 41.39 -0.63
CA THR A 90 21.70 42.77 -1.07
C THR A 90 22.71 43.38 -0.13
N GLU A 91 23.95 43.57 -0.59
CA GLU A 91 24.94 44.31 0.18
C GLU A 91 24.45 45.75 0.32
N THR A 92 24.01 46.14 1.53
CA THR A 92 23.63 47.52 1.82
C THR A 92 24.88 48.37 1.80
N LYS A 93 25.20 48.99 0.66
CA LYS A 93 26.29 49.97 0.60
C LYS A 93 25.88 51.20 1.42
N ALA A 94 26.71 51.57 2.39
CA ALA A 94 26.53 52.83 3.12
C ALA A 94 26.63 54.01 2.12
N PRO A 95 25.81 55.06 2.27
CA PRO A 95 25.92 56.25 1.45
C PRO A 95 27.30 56.89 1.61
N THR A 96 27.91 57.30 0.51
CA THR A 96 29.17 58.04 0.55
C THR A 96 28.85 59.51 0.81
N TYR A 97 29.49 60.11 1.81
CA TYR A 97 29.37 61.54 2.09
C TYR A 97 30.62 62.28 1.58
N ASP A 98 30.43 63.48 1.06
CA ASP A 98 31.56 64.37 0.75
C ASP A 98 32.09 65.07 2.02
N ALA A 99 33.19 65.82 1.88
CA ALA A 99 33.81 66.55 2.99
C ALA A 99 32.89 67.59 3.65
N ASN A 100 31.78 67.93 2.98
CA ASN A 100 30.80 68.91 3.43
C ASN A 100 29.59 68.24 4.09
N GLY A 101 29.57 66.90 4.19
CA GLY A 101 28.49 66.13 4.78
C GLY A 101 27.31 65.85 3.83
N ASN A 102 27.44 66.15 2.54
CA ASN A 102 26.39 65.89 1.55
C ASN A 102 26.52 64.48 0.97
N ARG A 103 25.37 63.83 0.72
CA ARG A 103 25.31 62.50 0.12
C ARG A 103 25.74 62.58 -1.35
N ARG A 104 26.71 61.77 -1.76
CA ARG A 104 27.13 61.58 -3.16
C ARG A 104 26.35 60.49 -3.87
#